data_AF-A0A2N2EC20-F1
#
_entry.id   AF-A0A2N2EC20-F1
#
_cell.length_a   1.000
_cell.length_b   1.000
_cell.length_c   1.000
_cell.angle_alpha   90.00
_cell.angle_beta   90.00
_cell.angle_gamma   90.00
#
_symmetry.space_group_name_H-M   'P 1'
#
loop_
_entity.id
_entity.type
_entity.pdbx_description
1 polymer ?
#
loop_
_entity_poly.entity_id
_entity_poly.type
_entity_poly.pdbx_seq_one_letter_code
_entity_poly.pdbx_strand_id
1 'polypeptide(L)'
;MKKENKAETFTNTVKTVGIVKSGVGIVKSVIGLIFICLISIFIIKIGVPMWFPIGLIAFMILFLILQILEYIRAKSVVTHFSSDEDGKIAVCIDSDEILRDYIAGIWRYGKGAGSYGVLGVGKNMTPENSLLITNKNIFAITVPLEGAGVVAAGTDISKWQWLNMQKEIEGLLKEMLDTMTLENLINSCVNCIQIPKHTVKNIKMSDISNGVSIVTIDKKKYSYSIREKEDYARAKIIFESMNLLT
;
A
#
# COMPACT_ATOMS: atom_id res chain seq x y z
N MET A 1 19.78 -19.71 14.03
CA MET A 1 19.29 -20.05 12.68
C MET A 1 18.39 -18.90 12.25
N LYS A 2 18.87 -17.99 11.37
CA LYS A 2 18.11 -16.80 10.93
C LYS A 2 16.86 -17.29 10.19
N LYS A 3 15.68 -17.06 10.76
CA LYS A 3 14.41 -17.23 10.03
C LYS A 3 14.48 -16.20 8.90
N GLU A 4 14.77 -16.63 7.66
CA GLU A 4 14.62 -15.77 6.50
C GLU A 4 13.20 -15.20 6.55
N ASN A 5 13.09 -13.88 6.68
CA ASN A 5 11.81 -13.23 6.88
C ASN A 5 11.04 -13.38 5.56
N LYS A 6 9.97 -14.16 5.54
CA LYS A 6 9.15 -14.39 4.34
C LYS A 6 8.65 -13.07 3.73
N ALA A 7 8.53 -12.02 4.55
CA ALA A 7 8.24 -10.65 4.10
C ALA A 7 9.36 -10.03 3.25
N GLU A 8 10.62 -10.27 3.60
CA GLU A 8 11.79 -9.79 2.87
C GLU A 8 11.89 -10.48 1.51
N THR A 9 11.78 -11.81 1.48
CA THR A 9 11.83 -12.58 0.24
C THR A 9 10.67 -12.23 -0.70
N PHE A 10 9.46 -12.04 -0.15
CA PHE A 10 8.30 -11.60 -0.93
C PHE A 10 8.49 -10.18 -1.48
N THR A 11 8.91 -9.24 -0.65
CA THR A 11 9.14 -7.85 -1.05
C THR A 11 10.21 -7.75 -2.14
N ASN A 12 11.31 -8.49 -1.97
CA ASN A 12 12.36 -8.61 -2.98
C ASN A 12 11.86 -9.27 -4.26
N THR A 13 10.98 -10.27 -4.17
CA THR A 13 10.38 -10.90 -5.36
C THR A 13 9.47 -9.93 -6.12
N VAL A 14 8.55 -9.24 -5.43
CA VAL A 14 7.66 -8.25 -6.04
C VAL A 14 8.46 -7.11 -6.69
N LYS A 15 9.48 -6.60 -5.99
CA LYS A 15 10.42 -5.61 -6.52
C LYS A 15 11.15 -6.13 -7.76
N THR A 16 11.67 -7.37 -7.71
CA THR A 16 12.39 -7.99 -8.84
C THR A 16 11.50 -8.18 -10.05
N VAL A 17 10.27 -8.68 -9.87
CA VAL A 17 9.29 -8.82 -10.95
C VAL A 17 8.97 -7.46 -11.57
N GLY A 18 8.78 -6.42 -10.75
CA GLY A 18 8.58 -5.05 -11.23
C GLY A 18 9.77 -4.50 -12.02
N ILE A 19 11.00 -4.73 -11.54
CA ILE A 19 12.24 -4.32 -12.22
C ILE A 19 12.40 -5.07 -13.55
N VAL A 20 12.15 -6.38 -13.58
CA VAL A 20 12.22 -7.21 -14.79
C VAL A 20 11.19 -6.74 -15.82
N LYS A 21 9.95 -6.47 -15.40
CA LYS A 21 8.91 -5.92 -16.27
C LYS A 21 9.33 -4.57 -16.87
N SER A 22 9.93 -3.70 -16.06
CA SER A 22 10.46 -2.41 -16.52
C SER A 22 11.60 -2.60 -17.52
N GLY A 23 12.50 -3.55 -17.27
CA GLY A 23 13.58 -3.92 -18.19
C GLY A 23 13.07 -4.47 -19.54
N VAL A 24 12.06 -5.34 -19.51
CA VAL A 24 11.38 -5.82 -20.74
C VAL A 24 10.73 -4.65 -21.49
N GLY A 25 10.20 -3.66 -20.77
CA GLY A 25 9.71 -2.39 -21.35
C GLY A 25 10.79 -1.67 -22.16
N ILE A 26 12.00 -1.52 -21.60
CA ILE A 26 13.14 -0.89 -22.28
C ILE A 26 13.49 -1.64 -23.57
N VAL A 27 13.59 -2.98 -23.52
CA VAL A 27 13.90 -3.80 -24.70
C VAL A 27 12.85 -3.61 -25.80
N LYS A 28 11.56 -3.62 -25.43
CA LYS A 28 10.46 -3.36 -26.38
C LYS A 28 10.54 -1.96 -26.98
N SER A 29 10.89 -0.94 -26.19
CA SER A 29 11.06 0.43 -26.67
C SER A 29 12.22 0.56 -27.64
N VAL A 30 13.34 -0.14 -27.42
CA VAL A 30 14.48 -0.18 -28.36
C VAL A 30 14.06 -0.83 -29.69
N ILE A 31 13.36 -1.97 -29.64
CA ILE A 31 12.83 -2.63 -30.84
C ILE A 31 11.86 -1.70 -31.58
N GLY A 32 10.96 -1.03 -30.84
CA GLY A 32 10.02 -0.05 -31.39
C GLY A 32 10.72 1.15 -32.04
N LEU A 33 11.82 1.63 -31.45
CA LEU A 33 12.64 2.70 -32.03
C LEU A 33 13.27 2.26 -33.36
N ILE A 34 13.83 1.07 -33.43
CA ILE A 34 14.39 0.50 -34.67
C ILE A 34 13.31 0.43 -35.76
N PHE A 35 12.12 -0.07 -35.40
CA PHE A 35 10.99 -0.17 -36.32
C PHE A 35 10.52 1.20 -36.82
N ILE A 36 10.47 2.20 -35.94
CA ILE A 36 10.13 3.59 -36.28
C ILE A 36 11.18 4.22 -37.19
N CYS A 37 12.46 3.95 -36.99
CA CYS A 37 13.52 4.41 -37.89
C CYS A 37 13.33 3.84 -39.30
N LEU A 38 12.97 2.55 -39.43
CA LEU A 38 12.68 1.92 -40.72
C LEU A 38 11.46 2.55 -41.40
N ILE A 39 10.37 2.76 -40.66
CA ILE A 39 9.18 3.47 -41.17
C ILE A 39 9.52 4.90 -41.61
N SER A 40 10.36 5.60 -40.84
CA SER A 40 10.76 6.97 -41.13
C SER A 40 11.48 7.08 -42.48
N ILE A 41 12.34 6.11 -42.81
CA ILE A 41 13.00 6.04 -44.13
C ILE A 41 11.96 5.89 -45.25
N PHE A 42 10.94 5.07 -45.04
CA PHE A 42 9.86 4.87 -46.01
C PHE A 42 8.99 6.12 -46.19
N ILE A 43 8.64 6.80 -45.09
CA ILE A 43 7.86 8.05 -45.08
C ILE A 43 8.58 9.17 -45.86
N ILE A 44 9.90 9.29 -45.69
CA ILE A 44 10.72 10.26 -46.45
C ILE A 44 10.66 9.98 -47.95
N LYS A 45 10.69 8.70 -48.36
CA LYS A 45 10.60 8.31 -49.78
C LYS A 45 9.24 8.64 -50.42
N ILE A 46 8.17 8.71 -49.65
CA ILE A 46 6.82 9.10 -50.11
C ILE A 46 6.69 10.62 -50.29
N GLY A 47 7.71 11.40 -49.89
CA GLY A 47 7.72 12.85 -50.03
C GLY A 47 7.18 13.60 -48.81
N VAL A 48 7.03 12.93 -47.67
CA VAL A 48 6.65 13.60 -46.42
C VAL A 48 7.83 14.47 -45.92
N PRO A 49 7.56 15.69 -45.44
CA PRO A 49 8.61 16.57 -44.92
C PRO A 49 9.42 15.94 -43.77
N MET A 50 10.74 16.12 -43.78
CA MET A 50 11.68 15.50 -42.83
C MET A 50 11.43 15.86 -41.35
N TRP A 51 10.84 17.02 -41.06
CA TRP A 51 10.56 17.41 -39.67
C TRP A 51 9.58 16.45 -38.96
N PHE A 52 8.71 15.78 -39.72
CA PHE A 52 7.74 14.83 -39.17
C PHE A 52 8.40 13.55 -38.59
N PRO A 53 9.20 12.77 -39.37
CA PRO A 53 9.91 11.62 -38.83
C PRO A 53 10.94 12.01 -37.75
N ILE A 54 11.59 13.18 -37.88
CA ILE A 54 12.51 13.68 -36.85
C ILE A 54 11.77 13.88 -35.51
N GLY A 55 10.60 14.51 -35.53
CA GLY A 55 9.78 14.69 -34.33
C GLY A 55 9.35 13.37 -33.69
N LEU A 56 8.99 12.38 -34.50
CA LEU A 56 8.58 11.05 -34.04
C LEU A 56 9.75 10.29 -33.38
N ILE A 57 10.94 10.33 -33.99
CA ILE A 57 12.16 9.76 -33.40
C ILE A 57 12.52 10.47 -32.09
N ALA A 58 12.48 11.81 -32.06
CA ALA A 58 12.77 12.59 -30.86
C ALA A 58 11.83 12.24 -29.70
N PHE A 59 10.53 12.08 -29.98
CA PHE A 59 9.53 11.65 -29.00
C PHE A 59 9.84 10.25 -28.45
N MET A 60 10.22 9.30 -29.31
CA MET A 60 10.59 7.95 -28.88
C MET A 60 11.86 7.92 -28.02
N ILE A 61 12.86 8.74 -28.36
CA ILE A 61 14.08 8.89 -27.55
C ILE A 61 13.73 9.42 -26.16
N LEU A 62 12.88 10.47 -26.09
CA LEU A 62 12.41 10.99 -24.80
C LEU A 62 11.71 9.92 -23.98
N PHE A 63 10.84 9.13 -24.60
CA PHE A 63 10.14 8.03 -23.93
C PHE A 63 11.11 6.95 -23.41
N LEU A 64 12.14 6.60 -24.19
CA LEU A 64 13.20 5.68 -23.76
C LEU A 64 13.97 6.21 -22.55
N ILE A 65 14.32 7.51 -22.55
CA ILE A 65 15.00 8.16 -21.41
C ILE A 65 14.14 8.07 -20.15
N LEU A 66 12.83 8.36 -20.24
CA LEU A 66 11.91 8.26 -19.11
C LEU A 66 11.84 6.83 -18.53
N GLN A 67 11.82 5.81 -19.38
CA GLN A 67 11.84 4.41 -18.93
C GLN A 67 13.17 4.02 -18.26
N ILE A 68 14.30 4.49 -18.77
CA ILE A 68 15.61 4.26 -18.15
C ILE A 68 15.65 4.91 -16.76
N LEU A 69 15.14 6.15 -16.63
CA LEU A 69 15.06 6.84 -15.35
C LEU A 69 14.16 6.10 -14.35
N GLU A 70 13.01 5.60 -14.80
CA GLU A 70 12.12 4.75 -14.00
C GLU A 70 12.83 3.47 -13.52
N TYR A 71 13.56 2.79 -14.40
CA TYR A 71 14.31 1.58 -14.06
C TYR A 71 15.41 1.84 -13.02
N ILE A 72 16.20 2.90 -13.20
CA ILE A 72 17.26 3.29 -12.26
C ILE A 72 16.67 3.61 -10.89
N ARG A 73 15.59 4.41 -10.86
CA ARG A 73 14.91 4.79 -9.62
C ARG A 73 14.28 3.61 -8.90
N ALA A 74 13.62 2.71 -9.63
CA ALA A 74 13.02 1.51 -9.06
C ALA A 74 14.06 0.59 -8.39
N LYS A 75 15.27 0.51 -8.95
CA LYS A 75 16.37 -0.28 -8.37
C LYS A 75 16.87 0.32 -7.05
N SER A 76 16.96 1.65 -6.97
CA SER A 76 17.49 2.36 -5.81
C SER A 76 16.52 2.47 -4.62
N VAL A 77 15.26 2.05 -4.75
CA VAL A 77 14.30 2.11 -3.64
C VAL A 77 14.74 1.21 -2.49
N VAL A 78 14.94 1.80 -1.31
CA VAL A 78 15.10 1.05 -0.06
C VAL A 78 13.74 0.53 0.35
N THR A 79 13.62 -0.79 0.47
CA THR A 79 12.39 -1.47 0.91
C THR A 79 12.44 -1.87 2.36
N HIS A 80 13.54 -1.61 3.08
CA HIS A 80 13.55 -1.82 4.52
C HIS A 80 12.48 -0.95 5.18
N PHE A 81 11.82 -1.54 6.16
CA PHE A 81 10.90 -0.80 7.00
C PHE A 81 11.69 0.26 7.77
N SER A 82 11.58 1.52 7.34
CA SER A 82 12.05 2.66 8.11
C SER A 82 10.84 3.25 8.82
N SER A 83 10.91 3.28 10.15
CA SER A 83 10.01 4.10 10.96
C SER A 83 10.45 5.56 10.84
N ASP A 84 10.44 6.11 9.62
CA ASP A 84 10.75 7.51 9.41
C ASP A 84 9.78 8.35 10.26
N GLU A 85 10.33 9.21 11.11
CA GLU A 85 9.58 10.05 12.07
C GLU A 85 8.68 11.09 11.39
N ASP A 86 8.89 11.32 10.08
CA ASP A 86 8.18 12.29 9.27
C ASP A 86 6.70 11.88 9.08
N GLY A 87 5.87 12.28 10.04
CA GLY A 87 4.43 12.07 10.04
C GLY A 87 3.89 11.17 11.17
N LYS A 88 4.71 10.75 12.14
CA LYS A 88 4.19 10.10 13.34
C LYS A 88 3.31 11.09 14.11
N ILE A 89 2.00 10.91 14.02
CA ILE A 89 1.06 11.58 14.91
C ILE A 89 1.29 10.98 16.30
N ALA A 90 1.70 11.79 17.27
CA ALA A 90 1.77 11.36 18.66
C ALA A 90 0.37 10.92 19.09
N VAL A 91 0.18 9.60 19.23
CA VAL A 91 -1.08 9.03 19.66
C VAL A 91 -1.09 9.03 21.18
N CYS A 92 -1.91 9.88 21.78
CA CYS A 92 -2.10 9.89 23.23
C CYS A 92 -3.02 8.73 23.60
N ILE A 93 -2.47 7.73 24.29
CA ILE A 93 -3.23 6.61 24.82
C ILE A 93 -3.55 6.89 26.28
N ASP A 94 -4.83 6.78 26.65
CA ASP A 94 -5.22 6.91 28.05
C ASP A 94 -4.73 5.70 28.87
N SER A 95 -4.36 5.92 30.12
CA SER A 95 -3.81 4.86 30.99
C SER A 95 -4.80 3.71 31.30
N ASP A 96 -6.11 3.91 31.10
CA ASP A 96 -7.18 2.92 31.23
C ASP A 96 -7.65 2.35 29.88
N GLU A 97 -6.89 2.59 28.80
CA GLU A 97 -7.16 2.04 27.49
C GLU A 97 -6.79 0.55 27.42
N ILE A 98 -7.79 -0.30 27.21
CA ILE A 98 -7.64 -1.76 27.21
C ILE A 98 -8.03 -2.28 25.84
N LEU A 99 -7.14 -3.06 25.21
CA LEU A 99 -7.42 -3.79 23.99
C LEU A 99 -8.54 -4.80 24.23
N ARG A 100 -9.59 -4.75 23.40
CA ARG A 100 -10.71 -5.69 23.44
C ARG A 100 -10.59 -6.74 22.35
N ASP A 101 -10.24 -6.31 21.14
CA ASP A 101 -10.15 -7.17 19.97
C ASP A 101 -9.24 -6.58 18.89
N TYR A 102 -8.91 -7.36 17.86
CA TYR A 102 -8.16 -6.91 16.69
C TYR A 102 -8.59 -7.64 15.41
N ILE A 103 -8.40 -6.98 14.28
CA ILE A 103 -8.66 -7.52 12.95
C ILE A 103 -7.38 -7.31 12.12
N ALA A 104 -6.70 -8.39 11.76
CA ALA A 104 -5.56 -8.35 10.86
C ALA A 104 -6.03 -8.37 9.39
N GLY A 105 -5.17 -7.96 8.46
CA GLY A 105 -5.42 -8.14 7.03
C GLY A 105 -6.51 -7.23 6.47
N ILE A 106 -6.54 -5.97 6.89
CA ILE A 106 -7.43 -4.96 6.31
C ILE A 106 -6.76 -4.20 5.16
N TRP A 107 -7.57 -3.64 4.28
CA TRP A 107 -7.11 -2.72 3.24
C TRP A 107 -8.06 -1.55 3.09
N ARG A 108 -7.54 -0.32 3.18
CA ARG A 108 -8.36 0.88 3.04
C ARG A 108 -8.86 1.02 1.59
N TYR A 109 -10.15 1.33 1.42
CA TYR A 109 -10.72 1.65 0.12
C TYR A 109 -11.54 2.95 0.18
N GLY A 110 -11.79 3.55 -1.00
CA GLY A 110 -12.57 4.78 -1.12
C GLY A 110 -11.72 6.05 -1.22
N LYS A 111 -12.30 7.20 -0.84
CA LYS A 111 -11.68 8.51 -1.05
C LYS A 111 -10.45 8.66 -0.15
N GLY A 112 -9.28 8.89 -0.76
CA GLY A 112 -8.00 8.98 -0.06
C GLY A 112 -7.29 7.63 0.14
N ALA A 113 -7.89 6.51 -0.27
CA ALA A 113 -7.16 5.25 -0.41
C ALA A 113 -6.39 5.29 -1.73
N GLY A 114 -5.07 5.30 -1.66
CA GLY A 114 -4.25 5.36 -2.86
C GLY A 114 -2.76 5.39 -2.60
N SER A 115 -2.05 4.82 -3.57
CA SER A 115 -0.62 5.03 -3.75
C SER A 115 -0.39 6.12 -4.80
N TYR A 116 0.65 6.91 -4.58
CA TYR A 116 1.21 7.76 -5.64
C TYR A 116 2.59 7.23 -6.01
N GLY A 117 2.93 7.34 -7.29
CA GLY A 117 4.23 6.96 -7.80
C GLY A 117 4.66 7.92 -8.90
N VAL A 118 5.92 8.34 -8.87
CA VAL A 118 6.56 9.16 -9.91
C VAL A 118 7.79 8.41 -10.39
N LEU A 119 7.80 8.07 -11.69
CA LEU A 119 8.87 7.28 -12.31
C LEU A 119 9.13 5.95 -11.56
N GLY A 120 8.06 5.20 -11.34
CA GLY A 120 8.11 3.86 -10.72
C GLY A 120 8.33 3.84 -9.20
N VAL A 121 8.48 4.97 -8.53
CA VAL A 121 8.72 5.03 -7.08
C VAL A 121 7.72 5.95 -6.40
N GLY A 122 7.25 5.57 -5.21
CA GLY A 122 6.47 6.46 -4.37
C GLY A 122 6.01 5.81 -3.08
N LYS A 123 4.90 6.30 -2.52
CA LYS A 123 4.39 5.86 -1.22
C LYS A 123 2.89 5.56 -1.28
N ASN A 124 2.48 4.60 -0.48
CA ASN A 124 1.06 4.39 -0.16
C ASN A 124 0.69 5.34 0.98
N MET A 125 -0.32 6.19 0.75
CA MET A 125 -0.77 7.18 1.73
C MET A 125 -1.55 6.56 2.89
N THR A 126 -2.05 5.34 2.70
CA THR A 126 -2.90 4.63 3.66
C THR A 126 -2.45 3.17 3.75
N PRO A 127 -1.25 2.91 4.32
CA PRO A 127 -0.70 1.57 4.41
C PRO A 127 -1.26 0.76 5.58
N GLU A 128 -2.36 1.19 6.21
CA GLU A 128 -2.90 0.49 7.37
C GLU A 128 -3.36 -0.91 6.95
N ASN A 129 -2.92 -1.92 7.70
CA ASN A 129 -3.14 -3.33 7.39
C ASN A 129 -3.79 -4.10 8.54
N SER A 130 -4.01 -3.46 9.69
CA SER A 130 -4.70 -4.04 10.86
C SER A 130 -5.55 -2.99 11.59
N LEU A 131 -6.64 -3.45 12.21
CA LEU A 131 -7.45 -2.67 13.15
C LEU A 131 -7.24 -3.21 14.57
N LEU A 132 -7.03 -2.31 15.52
CA LEU A 132 -7.10 -2.59 16.96
C LEU A 132 -8.34 -1.93 17.52
N ILE A 133 -9.10 -2.66 18.33
CA ILE A 133 -10.34 -2.19 18.92
C ILE A 133 -10.17 -2.23 20.43
N THR A 134 -10.14 -1.06 21.06
CA THR A 134 -10.00 -0.94 22.52
C THR A 134 -11.35 -0.73 23.17
N ASN A 135 -11.39 -0.37 24.46
CA ASN A 135 -12.60 0.15 25.11
C ASN A 135 -12.99 1.55 24.59
N LYS A 136 -12.04 2.42 24.23
CA LYS A 136 -12.28 3.85 23.93
C LYS A 136 -12.07 4.26 22.46
N ASN A 137 -11.17 3.60 21.74
CA ASN A 137 -10.76 3.95 20.39
C ASN A 137 -10.79 2.74 19.45
N ILE A 138 -10.76 3.03 18.16
CA ILE A 138 -10.43 2.10 17.10
C ILE A 138 -9.17 2.65 16.44
N PHE A 139 -8.09 1.86 16.42
CA PHE A 139 -6.84 2.24 15.78
C PHE A 139 -6.68 1.46 14.47
N ALA A 140 -6.46 2.17 13.36
CA ALA A 140 -5.98 1.53 12.13
C ALA A 140 -4.46 1.71 12.06
N ILE A 141 -3.74 0.59 12.09
CA ILE A 141 -2.28 0.57 12.19
C ILE A 141 -1.65 -0.16 11.01
N THR A 142 -0.38 0.16 10.74
CA THR A 142 0.48 -0.61 9.85
C THR A 142 1.41 -1.48 10.68
N VAL A 143 1.16 -2.79 10.68
CA VAL A 143 2.09 -3.81 11.20
C VAL A 143 3.40 -3.72 10.41
N PRO A 144 4.56 -3.65 11.10
CA PRO A 144 5.86 -3.44 10.47
C PRO A 144 6.27 -4.64 9.62
N LEU A 145 6.01 -4.52 8.32
CA LEU A 145 6.51 -5.42 7.29
C LEU A 145 7.48 -4.67 6.39
N GLU A 146 8.48 -5.38 5.87
CA GLU A 146 9.38 -4.80 4.87
C GLU A 146 8.60 -4.28 3.66
N GLY A 147 8.87 -3.07 3.21
CA GLY A 147 8.18 -2.46 2.08
C GLY A 147 6.76 -1.99 2.37
N ALA A 148 6.26 -2.09 3.61
CA ALA A 148 4.99 -1.50 3.98
C ALA A 148 5.02 0.02 3.75
N GLY A 149 4.00 0.56 3.07
CA GLY A 149 3.93 1.98 2.69
C GLY A 149 4.70 2.34 1.43
N VAL A 150 5.39 1.40 0.77
CA VAL A 150 6.28 1.71 -0.37
C VAL A 150 5.66 1.29 -1.70
N VAL A 151 5.83 2.14 -2.70
CA VAL A 151 5.60 1.81 -4.12
C VAL A 151 6.96 1.67 -4.80
N ALA A 152 7.25 0.50 -5.36
CA ALA A 152 8.48 0.23 -6.09
C ALA A 152 8.18 -0.38 -7.46
N ALA A 153 8.88 0.07 -8.50
CA ALA A 153 8.61 -0.27 -9.90
C ALA A 153 7.11 -0.15 -10.29
N GLY A 154 6.46 0.93 -9.84
CA GLY A 154 5.04 1.21 -10.08
C GLY A 154 4.07 0.24 -9.38
N THR A 155 4.59 -0.57 -8.46
CA THR A 155 3.85 -1.61 -7.75
C THR A 155 3.68 -1.24 -6.28
N ASP A 156 2.43 -1.20 -5.81
CA ASP A 156 2.08 -0.96 -4.41
C ASP A 156 2.34 -2.23 -3.58
N ILE A 157 3.41 -2.22 -2.80
CA ILE A 157 3.87 -3.41 -2.06
C ILE A 157 2.85 -3.76 -0.97
N SER A 158 2.29 -2.77 -0.27
CA SER A 158 1.27 -2.99 0.76
C SER A 158 0.04 -3.69 0.23
N LYS A 159 -0.40 -3.36 -1.00
CA LYS A 159 -1.50 -4.08 -1.65
C LYS A 159 -1.17 -5.55 -1.87
N TRP A 160 0.05 -5.85 -2.33
CA TRP A 160 0.49 -7.23 -2.55
C TRP A 160 0.66 -8.01 -1.25
N GLN A 161 1.11 -7.36 -0.19
CA GLN A 161 1.18 -7.94 1.16
C GLN A 161 -0.22 -8.26 1.68
N TRP A 162 -1.16 -7.33 1.57
CA TRP A 162 -2.56 -7.59 1.96
C TRP A 162 -3.13 -8.80 1.20
N LEU A 163 -2.82 -8.95 -0.08
CA LEU A 163 -3.32 -10.07 -0.90
C LEU A 163 -2.69 -11.43 -0.57
N ASN A 164 -1.42 -11.48 -0.17
CA ASN A 164 -0.63 -12.72 -0.13
C ASN A 164 0.01 -13.04 1.22
N MET A 165 0.02 -12.09 2.15
CA MET A 165 0.80 -12.15 3.39
C MET A 165 -0.05 -11.95 4.65
N GLN A 166 -1.35 -12.26 4.58
CA GLN A 166 -2.25 -12.02 5.70
C GLN A 166 -1.87 -12.81 6.96
N LYS A 167 -1.46 -14.07 6.82
CA LYS A 167 -1.03 -14.90 7.97
C LYS A 167 0.23 -14.35 8.62
N GLU A 168 1.12 -13.75 7.84
CA GLU A 168 2.32 -13.09 8.34
C GLU A 168 1.98 -11.78 9.05
N ILE A 169 1.05 -10.97 8.50
CA ILE A 169 0.53 -9.77 9.17
C ILE A 169 -0.08 -10.15 10.52
N GLU A 170 -0.94 -11.17 10.54
CA GLU A 170 -1.60 -11.64 11.76
C GLU A 170 -0.59 -12.22 12.76
N GLY A 171 0.37 -13.03 12.31
CA GLY A 171 1.40 -13.61 13.16
C GLY A 171 2.28 -12.57 13.84
N LEU A 172 2.75 -11.58 13.08
CA LEU A 172 3.53 -10.45 13.62
C LEU A 172 2.69 -9.59 14.55
N LEU A 173 1.43 -9.33 14.19
CA LEU A 173 0.55 -8.56 15.07
C LEU A 173 0.34 -9.26 16.42
N LYS A 174 0.11 -10.57 16.42
CA LYS A 174 -0.01 -11.37 17.65
C LYS A 174 1.27 -11.32 18.47
N GLU A 175 2.42 -11.52 17.83
CA GLU A 175 3.72 -11.43 18.50
C GLU A 175 3.93 -10.05 19.15
N MET A 176 3.57 -8.98 18.47
CA MET A 176 3.61 -7.63 19.05
C MET A 176 2.64 -7.51 20.22
N LEU A 177 1.39 -7.94 20.07
CA LEU A 177 0.41 -7.89 21.15
C LEU A 177 0.83 -8.67 22.40
N ASP A 178 1.58 -9.75 22.24
CA ASP A 178 2.08 -10.58 23.34
C ASP A 178 3.36 -10.02 24.01
N THR A 179 4.15 -9.23 23.28
CA THR A 179 5.50 -8.81 23.73
C THR A 179 5.62 -7.35 24.16
N MET A 180 4.68 -6.49 23.74
CA MET A 180 4.74 -5.05 24.00
C MET A 180 3.40 -4.52 24.52
N THR A 181 3.47 -3.41 25.25
CA THR A 181 2.27 -2.67 25.65
C THR A 181 1.58 -2.07 24.41
N LEU A 182 0.29 -1.77 24.51
CA LEU A 182 -0.46 -1.14 23.43
C LEU A 182 0.18 0.18 22.95
N GLU A 183 0.74 0.95 23.88
CA GLU A 183 1.48 2.18 23.59
C GLU A 183 2.74 1.94 22.77
N ASN A 184 3.57 0.98 23.19
CA ASN A 184 4.77 0.62 22.45
C ASN A 184 4.43 0.04 21.07
N LEU A 185 3.34 -0.73 20.97
CA LEU A 185 2.84 -1.25 19.71
C LEU A 185 2.46 -0.14 18.75
N ILE A 186 1.60 0.79 19.18
CA ILE A 186 1.17 1.91 18.35
C ILE A 186 2.36 2.80 17.94
N ASN A 187 3.28 3.06 18.86
CA ASN A 187 4.47 3.88 18.60
C ASN A 187 5.50 3.20 17.67
N SER A 188 5.50 1.87 17.60
CA SER A 188 6.34 1.09 16.68
C SER A 188 5.83 1.08 15.24
N CYS A 189 4.54 1.36 15.02
CA CYS A 189 3.94 1.41 13.70
C CYS A 189 4.38 2.67 12.92
N VAL A 190 4.53 2.55 11.60
CA VAL A 190 4.83 3.70 10.71
C VAL A 190 3.65 4.65 10.60
N ASN A 191 2.44 4.10 10.59
CA ASN A 191 1.22 4.88 10.48
C ASN A 191 0.18 4.34 11.46
N CYS A 192 -0.53 5.26 12.10
CA CYS A 192 -1.62 4.99 13.02
C CYS A 192 -2.70 6.05 12.84
N ILE A 193 -3.93 5.60 12.61
CA ILE A 193 -5.12 6.44 12.64
C ILE A 193 -5.92 6.08 13.89
N GLN A 194 -6.06 7.04 14.80
CA GLN A 194 -6.94 6.93 15.95
C GLN A 194 -8.35 7.41 15.58
N ILE A 195 -9.36 6.57 15.83
CA ILE A 195 -10.78 6.90 15.67
C ILE A 195 -11.43 6.76 17.06
N PRO A 196 -11.69 7.86 17.78
CA PRO A 196 -12.34 7.78 19.08
C PRO A 196 -13.77 7.29 18.95
N LYS A 197 -14.16 6.28 19.75
CA LYS A 197 -15.49 5.67 19.63
C LYS A 197 -16.63 6.64 19.89
N HIS A 198 -16.46 7.58 20.81
CA HIS A 198 -17.47 8.61 21.07
C HIS A 198 -17.72 9.53 19.88
N THR A 199 -16.80 9.56 18.90
CA THR A 199 -16.99 10.29 17.63
C THR A 199 -17.62 9.44 16.54
N VAL A 200 -17.81 8.13 16.75
CA VAL A 200 -18.38 7.23 15.76
C VAL A 200 -19.90 7.42 15.74
N LYS A 201 -20.42 7.80 14.57
CA LYS A 201 -21.86 7.96 14.34
C LYS A 201 -22.52 6.66 13.88
N ASN A 202 -21.84 5.89 13.04
CA ASN A 202 -22.36 4.64 12.48
C ASN A 202 -21.22 3.77 11.95
N ILE A 203 -21.33 2.46 12.15
CA ILE A 203 -20.48 1.45 11.52
C ILE A 203 -21.34 0.58 10.60
N LYS A 204 -21.00 0.57 9.31
CA LYS A 204 -21.69 -0.23 8.28
C LYS A 204 -20.80 -1.37 7.81
N MET A 205 -21.32 -2.58 7.89
CA MET A 205 -20.71 -3.77 7.29
C MET A 205 -21.32 -4.03 5.90
N SER A 206 -20.53 -4.54 4.96
CA SER A 206 -20.96 -4.90 3.61
C SER A 206 -20.51 -6.31 3.26
N ASP A 207 -21.47 -7.22 3.12
CA ASP A 207 -21.22 -8.63 2.81
C ASP A 207 -20.67 -8.83 1.39
N ILE A 208 -20.97 -7.90 0.46
CA ILE A 208 -20.52 -7.99 -0.93
C ILE A 208 -19.01 -7.74 -1.05
N SER A 209 -18.49 -6.77 -0.30
CA SER A 209 -17.08 -6.37 -0.38
C SER A 209 -16.25 -6.83 0.81
N ASN A 210 -16.83 -7.65 1.71
CA ASN A 210 -16.32 -7.95 3.04
C ASN A 210 -15.81 -6.67 3.74
N GLY A 211 -16.57 -5.58 3.62
CA GLY A 211 -16.13 -4.25 3.98
C GLY A 211 -16.69 -3.77 5.31
N VAL A 212 -15.89 -3.02 6.07
CA VAL A 212 -16.35 -2.18 7.18
C VAL A 212 -16.22 -0.71 6.77
N SER A 213 -17.21 0.10 7.12
CA SER A 213 -17.20 1.55 6.94
C SER A 213 -17.59 2.24 8.24
N ILE A 214 -16.64 2.93 8.85
CA ILE A 214 -16.81 3.72 10.06
C ILE A 214 -17.05 5.17 9.64
N VAL A 215 -18.20 5.73 10.04
CA VAL A 215 -18.58 7.12 9.80
C VAL A 215 -18.60 7.84 11.12
N THR A 216 -17.86 8.94 11.23
CA THR A 216 -17.79 9.77 12.42
C THR A 216 -18.82 10.91 12.39
N ILE A 217 -19.07 11.55 13.53
CA ILE A 217 -20.01 12.66 13.70
C ILE A 217 -19.61 13.86 12.82
N ASP A 218 -18.31 14.09 12.65
CA ASP A 218 -17.73 15.10 11.75
C ASP A 218 -17.80 14.71 10.26
N LYS A 219 -18.50 13.62 9.93
CA LYS A 219 -18.72 13.08 8.57
C LYS A 219 -17.46 12.54 7.89
N LYS A 220 -16.34 12.35 8.60
CA LYS A 220 -15.22 11.56 8.05
C LYS A 220 -15.65 10.11 7.88
N LYS A 221 -15.13 9.46 6.85
CA LYS A 221 -15.43 8.07 6.51
C LYS A 221 -14.14 7.28 6.38
N TYR A 222 -14.04 6.20 7.13
CA TYR A 222 -12.94 5.24 7.09
C TYR A 222 -13.51 3.91 6.62
N SER A 223 -13.05 3.44 5.45
CA SER A 223 -13.58 2.24 4.81
C SER A 223 -12.46 1.24 4.58
N TYR A 224 -12.64 0.03 5.08
CA TYR A 224 -11.65 -1.04 5.06
C TYR A 224 -12.26 -2.34 4.55
N SER A 225 -11.56 -3.03 3.66
CA SER A 225 -11.91 -4.36 3.17
C SER A 225 -11.17 -5.39 4.01
N ILE A 226 -11.90 -6.38 4.51
CA ILE A 226 -11.36 -7.50 5.29
C ILE A 226 -11.21 -8.68 4.34
N ARG A 227 -10.01 -9.25 4.29
CA ARG A 227 -9.68 -10.25 3.29
C ARG A 227 -10.32 -11.60 3.59
N GLU A 228 -10.10 -12.15 4.79
CA GLU A 228 -10.66 -13.44 5.17
C GLU A 228 -12.12 -13.32 5.62
N LYS A 229 -12.93 -14.30 5.22
CA LYS A 229 -14.35 -14.35 5.59
C LYS A 229 -14.54 -14.56 7.09
N GLU A 230 -13.66 -15.33 7.71
CA GLU A 230 -13.66 -15.60 9.15
C GLU A 230 -13.40 -14.32 9.94
N ASP A 231 -12.37 -13.56 9.54
CA ASP A 231 -12.07 -12.25 10.12
C ASP A 231 -13.22 -11.26 9.92
N TYR A 232 -13.89 -11.29 8.75
CA TYR A 232 -15.09 -10.48 8.51
C TYR A 232 -16.25 -10.85 9.41
N ALA A 233 -16.50 -12.16 9.63
CA ALA A 233 -17.54 -12.62 10.54
C ALA A 233 -17.25 -12.22 11.99
N ARG A 234 -15.99 -12.32 12.43
CA ARG A 234 -15.58 -11.81 13.75
C ARG A 234 -15.78 -10.30 13.85
N ALA A 235 -15.34 -9.55 12.85
CA ALA A 235 -15.51 -8.09 12.80
C ALA A 235 -16.99 -7.69 12.92
N LYS A 236 -17.89 -8.43 12.26
CA LYS A 236 -19.33 -8.19 12.34
C LYS A 236 -19.84 -8.30 13.77
N ILE A 237 -19.47 -9.37 14.49
CA ILE A 237 -19.84 -9.57 15.91
C ILE A 237 -19.30 -8.42 16.77
N ILE A 238 -18.03 -8.05 16.59
CA ILE A 238 -17.38 -6.99 17.36
C ILE A 238 -18.10 -5.66 17.15
N PHE A 239 -18.35 -5.25 15.90
CA PHE A 239 -18.97 -3.96 15.61
C PHE A 239 -20.48 -3.92 15.90
N GLU A 240 -21.20 -5.04 15.79
CA GLU A 240 -22.59 -5.14 16.25
C GLU A 240 -22.69 -4.92 17.76
N SER A 241 -21.78 -5.50 18.55
CA SER A 241 -21.73 -5.28 20.00
C SER A 241 -21.45 -3.82 20.39
N MET A 242 -20.74 -3.07 19.53
CA MET A 242 -20.46 -1.64 19.75
C MET A 242 -21.65 -0.74 19.44
N ASN A 243 -22.40 -1.04 18.38
CA ASN A 243 -23.58 -0.27 18.01
C ASN A 243 -24.71 -0.39 19.05
N LEU A 244 -24.69 -1.44 19.88
CA LEU A 244 -25.64 -1.65 20.99
C LEU A 244 -25.32 -0.81 22.23
N LEU A 245 -24.14 -0.17 22.29
CA LEU A 245 -23.67 0.62 23.43
C LEU A 245 -23.74 2.15 23.20
N THR A 246 -24.18 2.57 22.01
CA THR A 246 -24.41 3.98 21.60
C THR A 246 -25.90 4.25 21.45
#